data_AF-A0A356FT93-F1
#
_entry.id   AF-A0A356FT93-F1
#
_cell.length_a   1.000
_cell.length_b   1.000
_cell.length_c   1.000
_cell.angle_alpha   90.00
_cell.angle_beta   90.00
_cell.angle_gamma   90.00
#
_symmetry.space_group_name_H-M   'P 1'
#
loop_
_entity.id
_entity.type
_entity.pdbx_description
1 polymer ?
#
loop_
_entity_poly.entity_id
_entity_poly.type
_entity_poly.pdbx_seq_one_letter_code
_entity_poly.pdbx_strand_id
1 'polypeptide(L)'
;MRILHVAPIAGELGQGLSYSIPVLAHAQSLTAHEVTLLTTGSSALPSNKWAFTLFWKGDLGKRSVPELKELISQHDIVVIHSTYIPYHAVIAASANRLSIP
;
A
#
# COMPACT_ATOMS: atom_id res chain seq x y z
N MET A 1 7.75 -9.24 -10.78
CA MET A 1 7.03 -9.41 -9.51
C MET A 1 6.28 -8.13 -9.23
N ARG A 2 5.01 -8.25 -8.84
CA ARG A 2 4.12 -7.14 -8.48
C ARG A 2 4.01 -7.08 -6.97
N ILE A 3 4.44 -5.98 -6.37
CA ILE A 3 4.56 -5.82 -4.91
C ILE A 3 3.57 -4.76 -4.45
N LEU A 4 2.67 -5.13 -3.54
CA LEU A 4 1.76 -4.18 -2.90
C LEU A 4 2.28 -3.82 -1.51
N HIS A 5 2.73 -2.58 -1.33
CA HIS A 5 3.04 -2.01 -0.01
C HIS A 5 1.77 -1.43 0.60
N VAL A 6 1.53 -1.70 1.88
CA VAL A 6 0.39 -1.19 2.64
C VAL A 6 0.90 -0.48 3.88
N ALA A 7 0.60 0.81 4.04
CA ALA A 7 1.23 1.62 5.08
C ALA A 7 0.36 2.77 5.59
N PRO A 8 0.43 3.14 6.89
CA PRO A 8 -0.36 4.24 7.45
C PRO A 8 0.32 5.58 7.25
N ILE A 9 0.57 5.92 5.99
CA ILE A 9 1.25 7.16 5.65
C ILE A 9 0.23 8.30 5.71
N ALA A 10 0.48 9.28 6.58
CA ALA A 10 -0.46 10.34 6.89
C ALA A 10 0.08 11.72 6.51
N GLY A 11 0.67 11.88 5.32
CA GLY A 11 1.05 13.17 4.70
C GLY A 11 2.12 14.02 5.43
N GLU A 12 2.28 13.87 6.73
CA GLU A 12 3.24 14.56 7.58
C GLU A 12 4.59 13.85 7.48
N LEU A 13 5.57 14.57 6.93
CA LEU A 13 6.95 14.10 6.74
C LEU A 13 7.71 13.89 8.07
N GLY A 14 7.15 14.33 9.21
CA GLY A 14 7.72 14.12 10.53
C GLY A 14 7.54 12.70 11.10
N GLN A 15 6.74 11.86 10.45
CA GLN A 15 6.56 10.47 10.86
C GLN A 15 7.51 9.56 10.08
N GLY A 16 8.34 8.77 10.78
CA GLY A 16 9.38 7.95 10.16
C GLY A 16 8.89 7.04 9.03
N LEU A 17 7.68 6.47 9.15
CA LEU A 17 7.05 5.64 8.12
C LEU A 17 6.64 6.43 6.87
N SER A 18 6.19 7.67 7.04
CA SER A 18 5.81 8.57 5.94
C SER A 18 7.00 8.96 5.07
N TYR A 19 8.21 8.89 5.61
CA TYR A 19 9.45 9.11 4.86
C TYR A 19 10.02 7.82 4.28
N SER A 20 10.19 6.78 5.11
CA SER A 20 10.93 5.58 4.72
C SER A 20 10.21 4.71 3.69
N ILE A 21 8.89 4.60 3.78
CA ILE A 21 8.13 3.67 2.94
C ILE A 21 8.03 4.15 1.49
N PRO A 22 7.70 5.43 1.19
CA PRO A 22 7.76 5.92 -0.18
C PRO A 22 9.15 5.80 -0.80
N VAL A 23 10.22 6.07 -0.03
CA VAL A 23 11.60 5.93 -0.50
C VAL A 23 11.93 4.48 -0.82
N LEU A 24 11.54 3.53 0.05
CA LEU A 24 11.68 2.10 -0.20
C LEU A 24 10.93 1.66 -1.46
N ALA A 25 9.66 2.02 -1.57
CA ALA A 25 8.82 1.68 -2.73
C ALA A 25 9.41 2.26 -4.03
N HIS A 26 9.93 3.49 -3.98
CA HIS A 26 10.63 4.10 -5.10
C HIS A 26 11.91 3.36 -5.48
N ALA A 27 12.76 3.03 -4.50
CA ALA A 27 13.98 2.27 -4.78
C ALA A 27 13.68 0.89 -5.39
N GLN A 28 12.63 0.21 -4.91
CA GLN A 28 12.18 -1.07 -5.46
C GLN A 28 11.58 -0.93 -6.86
N SER A 29 10.86 0.16 -7.15
CA SER A 29 10.28 0.40 -8.48
C SER A 29 11.33 0.71 -9.54
N LEU A 30 12.56 1.08 -9.15
CA LEU A 30 13.70 1.22 -10.06
C LEU A 30 14.35 -0.12 -10.43
N THR A 31 13.88 -1.22 -9.85
CA THR A 31 14.29 -2.58 -10.20
C THR A 31 13.29 -3.22 -11.17
N ALA A 32 13.43 -4.50 -11.51
CA ALA A 32 12.49 -5.23 -12.39
C ALA A 32 11.14 -5.58 -11.70
N HIS A 33 10.70 -4.79 -10.73
CA HIS A 33 9.49 -5.02 -9.95
C HIS A 33 8.50 -3.89 -10.18
N GLU A 34 7.24 -4.26 -10.38
CA GLU A 34 6.14 -3.31 -10.40
C GLU A 34 5.69 -3.10 -8.95
N VAL A 35 5.72 -1.85 -8.50
CA VAL A 35 5.45 -1.51 -7.10
C VAL A 35 4.21 -0.63 -7.03
N THR A 36 3.32 -1.01 -6.12
CA THR A 36 2.13 -0.25 -5.76
C THR A 36 2.20 0.06 -4.28
N LEU A 37 1.88 1.30 -3.90
CA LEU A 37 1.74 1.74 -2.51
C LEU A 37 0.29 2.10 -2.22
N LEU A 38 -0.33 1.36 -1.31
CA LEU A 38 -1.62 1.70 -0.71
C LEU A 38 -1.40 2.40 0.63
N THR A 39 -1.78 3.67 0.72
CA THR A 39 -1.72 4.43 1.96
C THR A 39 -3.04 4.32 2.73
N THR A 40 -2.96 3.99 4.01
CA THR A 40 -4.10 3.81 4.91
C THR A 40 -4.23 4.92 5.95
N GLY A 41 -3.38 5.95 5.85
CA GLY A 41 -3.43 7.13 6.69
C GLY A 41 -4.63 8.04 6.42
N SER A 42 -4.80 9.02 7.31
CA SER A 42 -5.93 9.96 7.32
C SER A 42 -5.88 10.99 6.18
N SER A 43 -4.73 11.17 5.53
CA SER A 43 -4.51 12.16 4.49
C SER A 43 -3.83 11.56 3.27
N ALA A 44 -4.14 12.12 2.10
CA ALA A 44 -3.45 11.77 0.87
C ALA A 44 -1.98 12.19 0.95
N LEU A 45 -1.10 11.37 0.36
CA LEU A 45 0.29 11.75 0.16
C LEU A 45 0.37 12.87 -0.89
N PRO A 46 1.30 13.83 -0.74
CA PRO A 46 1.61 14.77 -1.82
C PRO A 46 1.94 14.00 -3.10
N SER A 47 1.37 14.43 -4.23
CA SER A 47 1.64 13.86 -5.54
C SER A 47 3.04 14.23 -6.02
N ASN A 48 4.06 13.60 -5.42
CA ASN A 48 5.40 13.66 -5.96
C ASN A 48 5.43 12.75 -7.20
N LYS A 49 6.33 13.04 -8.16
CA LYS A 49 6.57 12.18 -9.33
C LYS A 49 7.28 10.89 -8.91
N TRP A 50 6.58 10.02 -8.20
CA TRP A 50 7.07 8.71 -7.83
C TRP A 50 7.06 7.78 -9.05
N ALA A 51 8.01 6.85 -9.10
CA ALA A 51 8.07 5.82 -10.13
C ALA A 51 7.20 4.58 -9.81
N PHE A 52 6.30 4.68 -8.83
CA PHE A 52 5.39 3.62 -8.39
C PHE A 52 3.95 4.10 -8.41
N THR A 53 3.00 3.16 -8.50
CA THR A 53 1.57 3.45 -8.44
C THR A 53 1.15 3.74 -7.01
N LEU A 54 0.45 4.83 -6.77
CA LEU A 54 0.01 5.25 -5.43
C LEU A 54 -1.52 5.25 -5.35
N PHE A 55 -2.06 4.51 -4.39
CA PHE A 55 -3.47 4.55 -4.01
C PHE A 55 -3.60 5.10 -2.60
N TRP A 56 -4.57 5.99 -2.37
CA TRP A 56 -4.99 6.36 -1.04
C TRP A 56 -6.27 5.61 -0.68
N LYS A 57 -6.34 5.09 0.56
CA LYS A 57 -7.53 4.41 1.08
C LYS A 57 -8.79 5.27 0.96
N GLY A 58 -8.67 6.60 1.07
CA GLY A 58 -9.80 7.50 0.86
C GLY A 58 -10.38 7.44 -0.56
N ASP A 59 -9.52 7.21 -1.57
CA ASP A 59 -9.92 7.03 -2.97
C ASP A 59 -10.60 5.68 -3.21
N LEU A 60 -10.23 4.67 -2.41
CA LEU A 60 -10.89 3.35 -2.39
C LEU A 60 -12.24 3.35 -1.68
N GLY A 61 -12.77 4.52 -1.26
CA GLY A 61 -14.14 4.73 -0.80
C GLY A 61 -14.61 3.95 0.44
N LYS A 62 -15.78 4.32 0.99
CA LYS A 62 -16.53 3.47 1.96
C LYS A 62 -17.08 2.17 1.33
N ARG A 63 -16.91 2.02 0.02
CA ARG A 63 -17.13 0.85 -0.85
C ARG A 63 -15.75 0.64 -1.48
N SER A 64 -15.08 -0.50 -1.51
CA SER A 64 -15.61 -1.84 -1.60
C SER A 64 -14.52 -2.88 -1.25
N VAL A 65 -14.85 -3.87 -0.40
CA VAL A 65 -14.04 -5.10 -0.26
C VAL A 65 -13.71 -5.72 -1.64
N PRO A 66 -14.63 -5.70 -2.63
CA PRO A 66 -14.32 -6.07 -4.02
C PRO A 66 -13.14 -5.37 -4.68
N GLU A 67 -13.07 -4.03 -4.69
CA GLU A 67 -11.96 -3.30 -5.32
C GLU A 67 -10.64 -3.51 -4.58
N LEU A 68 -10.68 -3.62 -3.25
CA LEU A 68 -9.50 -3.99 -2.49
C LEU A 68 -9.03 -5.41 -2.82
N LYS A 69 -9.97 -6.36 -2.96
CA LYS A 69 -9.65 -7.74 -3.33
C LYS A 69 -9.07 -7.82 -4.74
N GLU A 70 -9.61 -7.05 -5.67
CA GLU A 70 -9.12 -6.94 -7.03
C GLU A 70 -7.74 -6.28 -7.08
N LEU A 71 -7.51 -5.23 -6.28
CA LEU A 71 -6.18 -4.66 -6.14
C LEU A 71 -5.20 -5.70 -5.61
N ILE A 72 -5.55 -6.43 -4.56
CA ILE A 72 -4.68 -7.45 -3.97
C ILE A 72 -4.40 -8.59 -4.98
N SER A 73 -5.41 -9.08 -5.70
CA SER A 73 -5.26 -10.19 -6.67
C SER A 73 -4.32 -9.88 -7.84
N GLN A 74 -4.05 -8.61 -8.09
CA GLN A 74 -3.10 -8.15 -9.10
C GLN A 74 -1.64 -8.21 -8.62
N HIS A 75 -1.36 -8.62 -7.38
CA HIS A 75 -0.01 -8.60 -6.83
C HIS A 75 0.45 -10.02 -6.44
N ASP A 76 1.77 -10.22 -6.48
CA ASP A 76 2.40 -11.49 -6.16
C ASP A 76 2.78 -11.58 -4.67
N ILE A 77 2.89 -10.43 -3.99
CA ILE A 77 3.20 -10.30 -2.56
C ILE A 77 2.59 -9.02 -1.98
N VAL A 78 2.14 -9.08 -0.72
CA VAL A 78 1.65 -7.93 0.04
C VAL A 78 2.53 -7.66 1.25
N VAL A 79 3.16 -6.49 1.29
CA VAL A 79 4.03 -6.05 2.39
C VAL A 79 3.27 -5.07 3.29
N ILE A 80 2.97 -5.50 4.51
CA ILE A 80 2.25 -4.69 5.50
C ILE A 80 3.24 -3.97 6.43
N HIS A 81 3.24 -2.64 6.36
CA HIS A 81 3.99 -1.78 7.25
C HIS A 81 3.08 -1.36 8.40
N SER A 82 3.31 -1.92 9.60
CA SER A 82 2.49 -1.79 10.81
C SER A 82 1.34 -2.78 10.92
N THR A 83 1.33 -3.58 11.98
CA THR A 83 0.32 -4.63 12.23
C THR A 83 -0.77 -4.22 13.22
N TYR A 84 -0.60 -3.12 13.94
CA TYR A 84 -1.56 -2.66 14.97
C TYR A 84 -2.82 -1.99 14.40
N ILE A 85 -2.93 -1.87 13.07
CA ILE A 85 -4.02 -1.17 12.39
C ILE A 85 -5.06 -2.19 11.95
N PRO A 86 -6.31 -2.15 12.48
CA PRO A 86 -7.33 -3.16 12.16
C PRO A 86 -7.58 -3.32 10.65
N TYR A 87 -7.50 -2.23 9.89
CA TYR A 87 -7.65 -2.28 8.43
C TYR A 87 -6.55 -3.09 7.74
N HIS A 88 -5.32 -3.09 8.27
CA HIS A 88 -4.24 -3.92 7.73
C HIS A 88 -4.49 -5.40 7.98
N ALA A 89 -5.09 -5.77 9.11
CA ALA A 89 -5.49 -7.15 9.37
C ALA A 89 -6.54 -7.64 8.35
N VAL A 90 -7.47 -6.77 7.93
CA VAL A 90 -8.44 -7.09 6.86
C VAL A 90 -7.74 -7.34 5.52
N ILE A 91 -6.72 -6.54 5.20
CA ILE A 91 -5.91 -6.70 3.99
C ILE A 91 -5.12 -8.01 4.04
N ALA A 92 -4.44 -8.29 5.15
CA ALA A 92 -3.70 -9.54 5.38
C ALA A 92 -4.61 -10.76 5.23
N ALA A 93 -5.80 -10.73 5.85
CA ALA A 93 -6.76 -11.80 5.75
C ALA A 93 -7.26 -12.00 4.31
N SER A 94 -7.40 -10.92 3.54
CA SER A 94 -7.80 -10.97 2.12
C SER A 94 -6.69 -11.55 1.25
N ALA A 95 -5.43 -11.16 1.45
CA ALA A 95 -4.27 -11.72 0.76
C ALA A 95 -4.11 -13.22 1.04
N ASN A 96 -4.23 -13.63 2.30
CA ASN A 96 -4.16 -15.04 2.70
C ASN A 96 -5.27 -15.88 2.02
N ARG A 97 -6.52 -15.38 1.97
CA ARG A 97 -7.62 -16.05 1.23
C ARG A 97 -7.36 -16.19 -0.27
N LEU A 98 -6.48 -15.36 -0.83
CA LEU A 98 -6.04 -15.42 -2.22
C LEU A 98 -4.74 -16.21 -2.40
N SER A 99 -4.21 -16.81 -1.33
CA SER A 99 -2.91 -17.49 -1.32
C SER A 99 -1.75 -16.59 -1.75
N ILE A 100 -1.86 -15.29 -1.48
CA ILE A 100 -0.81 -14.31 -1.72
C ILE A 100 -0.04 -14.11 -0.40
N PRO A 101 1.30 -14.26 -0.41
CA PRO A 101 2.14 -14.07 0.76
C PRO A 101 2.15 -12.61 1.26
#